data_AF-A0A0T7LXW4-F1
#
_entry.id   AF-A0A0T7LXW4-F1
#
_cell.length_a   1.000
_cell.length_b   1.000
_cell.length_c   1.000
_cell.angle_alpha   90.00
_cell.angle_beta   90.00
_cell.angle_gamma   90.00
#
_symmetry.space_group_name_H-M   'P 1'
#
loop_
_entity.id
_entity.type
_entity.pdbx_description
1 polymer ?
#
loop_
_entity_poly.entity_id
_entity_poly.type
_entity_poly.pdbx_seq_one_letter_code
_entity_poly.pdbx_strand_id
1 'polypeptide(L)'
;MATPGQNNVGLGNIGNNNMGFGNTGDANTGGGNTGNGNIGGGNTGNNNFGFGNTGNNNIGIGLTGNNQMGINLAGLLNSGSGNIGIGNSGTNNIGLFNSGSGNIGVFNTGANTLVPGDLNNLGVGNSGNANIGFGNAGVLNTGFGNASILNTGLGNAGELNTGFGNAGFVNTGFDNSGNVNTGNGNSGNINTGSWNAGNVNTGFGIITDSGLTNSGFGNTGTDVSGFFNTPTGPLAVDVSGFFNTASGGTVINGQTSGIGNIGVPGTLFGSVRSGLNTGLFNMGTAISGLFNLRQLLG
;
A
#
# COMPACT_ATOMS: atom_id res chain seq x y z
N MET A 1 28.69 -57.34 -5.49
CA MET A 1 27.31 -57.74 -5.84
C MET A 1 26.41 -57.20 -4.76
N ALA A 2 25.58 -56.19 -5.03
CA ALA A 2 24.54 -55.77 -4.10
C ALA A 2 23.44 -56.85 -4.15
N THR A 3 23.06 -57.42 -3.00
CA THR A 3 21.95 -58.36 -2.91
C THR A 3 20.69 -57.69 -3.44
N PRO A 4 20.00 -58.26 -4.45
CA PRO A 4 18.67 -57.79 -4.84
C PRO A 4 17.80 -57.87 -3.58
N GLY A 5 17.30 -56.73 -3.11
CA GLY A 5 16.50 -56.77 -1.90
C GLY A 5 15.20 -57.53 -2.12
N GLN A 6 14.70 -58.11 -1.04
CA GLN A 6 13.63 -59.08 -1.06
C GLN A 6 12.27 -58.37 -1.00
N ASN A 7 11.22 -58.98 -1.57
CA ASN A 7 9.82 -58.55 -1.50
C ASN A 7 9.51 -57.14 -2.03
N ASN A 8 10.27 -56.66 -3.02
CA ASN A 8 9.90 -55.43 -3.71
C ASN A 8 8.76 -55.67 -4.70
N VAL A 9 7.81 -54.75 -4.75
CA VAL A 9 6.69 -54.73 -5.70
C VAL A 9 6.79 -53.47 -6.54
N GLY A 10 6.96 -53.61 -7.86
CA GLY A 10 7.13 -52.50 -8.81
C GLY A 10 8.56 -52.35 -9.33
N LEU A 11 8.83 -51.27 -10.08
CA LEU A 11 10.06 -51.13 -10.87
C LEU A 11 11.09 -50.22 -10.19
N GLY A 12 12.37 -50.55 -10.33
CA GLY A 12 13.48 -49.67 -9.93
C GLY A 12 13.69 -49.51 -8.43
N ASN A 13 13.15 -50.42 -7.61
CA ASN A 13 13.36 -50.40 -6.16
C ASN A 13 14.71 -51.03 -5.76
N ILE A 14 15.43 -50.40 -4.84
CA ILE A 14 16.71 -50.84 -4.27
C ILE A 14 16.55 -50.95 -2.74
N GLY A 15 16.87 -52.10 -2.16
CA GLY A 15 16.55 -52.44 -0.75
C GLY A 15 15.34 -53.37 -0.65
N ASN A 16 14.71 -53.52 0.52
CA ASN A 16 13.70 -54.56 0.79
C ASN A 16 12.30 -54.00 1.05
N ASN A 17 11.28 -54.83 0.79
CA ASN A 17 9.87 -54.55 1.12
C ASN A 17 9.34 -53.21 0.56
N ASN A 18 9.89 -52.71 -0.54
CA ASN A 18 9.41 -51.48 -1.15
C ASN A 18 8.22 -51.77 -2.07
N MET A 19 7.21 -50.92 -2.04
CA MET A 19 6.05 -50.96 -2.94
C MET A 19 6.00 -49.69 -3.77
N GLY A 20 6.01 -49.82 -5.10
CA GLY A 20 5.92 -48.71 -6.06
C GLY A 20 7.17 -48.58 -6.93
N PHE A 21 7.61 -47.34 -7.20
CA PHE A 21 8.61 -47.08 -8.25
C PHE A 21 9.83 -46.32 -7.74
N GLY A 22 11.04 -46.78 -8.05
CA GLY A 22 12.26 -46.00 -7.85
C GLY A 22 12.62 -45.71 -6.39
N ASN A 23 12.19 -46.53 -5.43
CA ASN A 23 12.51 -46.31 -4.02
C ASN A 23 13.90 -46.88 -3.68
N THR A 24 14.66 -46.18 -2.83
CA THR A 24 15.97 -46.61 -2.32
C THR A 24 15.93 -46.68 -0.79
N GLY A 25 16.17 -47.87 -0.22
CA GLY A 25 16.05 -48.17 1.20
C GLY A 25 14.99 -49.24 1.46
N ASP A 26 14.44 -49.31 2.66
CA ASP A 26 13.53 -50.38 3.09
C ASP A 26 12.11 -49.89 3.40
N ALA A 27 11.11 -50.72 3.13
CA ALA A 27 9.71 -50.52 3.54
C ALA A 27 9.06 -49.21 3.06
N ASN A 28 9.50 -48.66 1.93
CA ASN A 28 8.86 -47.48 1.35
C ASN A 28 7.64 -47.84 0.51
N THR A 29 6.59 -47.02 0.57
CA THR A 29 5.38 -47.16 -0.25
C THR A 29 5.17 -45.90 -1.10
N GLY A 30 5.15 -46.04 -2.42
CA GLY A 30 4.97 -44.96 -3.38
C GLY A 30 6.18 -44.79 -4.33
N GLY A 31 6.60 -43.56 -4.62
CA GLY A 31 7.53 -43.28 -5.73
C GLY A 31 8.74 -42.43 -5.36
N GLY A 32 9.95 -42.87 -5.71
CA GLY A 32 11.16 -42.05 -5.62
C GLY A 32 11.60 -41.69 -4.21
N ASN A 33 11.23 -42.50 -3.21
CA ASN A 33 11.63 -42.24 -1.82
C ASN A 33 13.06 -42.76 -1.57
N THR A 34 13.84 -42.03 -0.76
CA THR A 34 15.19 -42.40 -0.33
C THR A 34 15.24 -42.47 1.20
N GLY A 35 15.62 -43.61 1.77
CA GLY A 35 15.59 -43.91 3.20
C GLY A 35 14.52 -44.97 3.52
N ASN A 36 13.98 -45.02 4.74
CA ASN A 36 13.15 -46.14 5.20
C ASN A 36 11.74 -45.73 5.62
N GLY A 37 10.75 -46.58 5.37
CA GLY A 37 9.39 -46.43 5.91
C GLY A 37 8.62 -45.20 5.40
N ASN A 38 9.04 -44.59 4.29
CA ASN A 38 8.35 -43.43 3.74
C ASN A 38 7.09 -43.84 2.96
N ILE A 39 6.02 -43.07 3.06
CA ILE A 39 4.76 -43.27 2.35
C ILE A 39 4.48 -42.02 1.50
N GLY A 40 4.31 -42.18 0.19
CA GLY A 40 4.07 -41.09 -0.76
C GLY A 40 5.20 -40.97 -1.80
N GLY A 41 5.62 -39.75 -2.13
CA GLY A 41 6.53 -39.53 -3.26
C GLY A 41 7.71 -38.58 -3.00
N GLY A 42 8.91 -38.93 -3.43
CA GLY A 42 10.08 -38.04 -3.43
C GLY A 42 10.58 -37.67 -2.02
N ASN A 43 10.29 -38.47 -1.00
CA ASN A 43 10.75 -38.18 0.36
C ASN A 43 12.21 -38.65 0.55
N THR A 44 13.01 -37.88 1.28
CA THR A 44 14.38 -38.21 1.67
C THR A 44 14.50 -38.25 3.19
N GLY A 45 14.95 -39.38 3.76
CA GLY A 45 15.01 -39.65 5.20
C GLY A 45 14.04 -40.77 5.61
N ASN A 46 13.57 -40.81 6.85
CA ASN A 46 12.79 -41.95 7.35
C ASN A 46 11.40 -41.59 7.86
N ASN A 47 10.44 -42.51 7.70
CA ASN A 47 9.08 -42.45 8.23
C ASN A 47 8.30 -41.17 7.84
N ASN A 48 8.58 -40.60 6.67
CA ASN A 48 7.82 -39.46 6.18
C ASN A 48 6.53 -39.91 5.48
N PHE A 49 5.44 -39.19 5.68
CA PHE A 49 4.16 -39.37 4.98
C PHE A 49 3.85 -38.14 4.13
N GLY A 50 3.78 -38.29 2.80
CA GLY A 50 3.42 -37.22 1.86
C GLY A 50 4.42 -37.05 0.71
N PHE A 51 4.68 -35.82 0.28
CA PHE A 51 5.45 -35.55 -0.95
C PHE A 51 6.64 -34.61 -0.74
N GLY A 52 7.82 -34.99 -1.20
CA GLY A 52 8.99 -34.11 -1.26
C GLY A 52 9.56 -33.68 0.09
N ASN A 53 9.34 -34.46 1.16
CA ASN A 53 9.86 -34.12 2.49
C ASN A 53 11.32 -34.54 2.63
N THR A 54 12.15 -33.71 3.28
CA THR A 54 13.56 -33.98 3.60
C THR A 54 13.76 -33.99 5.12
N GLY A 55 14.16 -35.13 5.68
CA GLY A 55 14.37 -35.39 7.10
C GLY A 55 13.51 -36.56 7.61
N ASN A 56 13.14 -36.61 8.89
CA ASN A 56 12.49 -37.80 9.48
C ASN A 56 11.15 -37.48 10.15
N ASN A 57 10.21 -38.43 10.10
CA ASN A 57 8.89 -38.37 10.74
C ASN A 57 8.05 -37.14 10.32
N ASN A 58 8.21 -36.66 9.09
CA ASN A 58 7.42 -35.53 8.60
C ASN A 58 6.09 -35.99 7.98
N ILE A 59 5.01 -35.25 8.18
CA ILE A 59 3.69 -35.52 7.59
C ILE A 59 3.25 -34.31 6.76
N GLY A 60 3.40 -34.38 5.43
CA GLY A 60 2.89 -33.37 4.51
C GLY A 60 3.69 -33.16 3.24
N ILE A 61 3.86 -31.91 2.78
CA ILE A 61 4.40 -31.60 1.45
C ILE A 61 5.58 -30.63 1.54
N GLY A 62 6.74 -31.00 0.98
CA GLY A 62 7.90 -30.11 0.81
C GLY A 62 8.62 -29.72 2.10
N LEU A 63 8.40 -30.43 3.21
CA LEU A 63 8.96 -30.09 4.52
C LEU A 63 10.46 -30.39 4.58
N THR A 64 11.24 -29.55 5.29
CA THR A 64 12.68 -29.78 5.52
C THR A 64 12.99 -29.69 7.01
N GLY A 65 13.42 -30.80 7.62
CA GLY A 65 13.67 -30.96 9.06
C GLY A 65 13.10 -32.26 9.60
N ASN A 66 12.98 -32.42 10.92
CA ASN A 66 12.42 -33.63 11.54
C ASN A 66 11.13 -33.32 12.32
N ASN A 67 10.21 -34.28 12.37
CA ASN A 67 8.95 -34.23 13.13
C ASN A 67 8.03 -33.05 12.76
N GLN A 68 8.03 -32.64 11.48
CA GLN A 68 7.19 -31.56 10.99
C GLN A 68 5.85 -32.09 10.46
N MET A 69 4.79 -31.30 10.56
CA MET A 69 3.49 -31.61 9.94
C MET A 69 2.99 -30.37 9.19
N GLY A 70 2.57 -30.53 7.93
CA GLY A 70 1.99 -29.44 7.14
C GLY A 70 2.51 -29.34 5.70
N ILE A 71 2.30 -28.20 5.05
CA ILE A 71 2.75 -27.92 3.69
C ILE A 71 3.80 -26.82 3.78
N ASN A 72 4.98 -27.03 3.22
CA ASN A 72 5.94 -25.96 3.00
C ASN A 72 5.47 -25.10 1.83
N LEU A 73 5.00 -23.89 2.11
CA LEU A 73 4.47 -22.99 1.09
C LEU A 73 5.56 -22.16 0.39
N ALA A 74 6.83 -22.30 0.78
CA ALA A 74 7.92 -21.55 0.19
C ALA A 74 7.98 -21.80 -1.33
N GLY A 75 7.70 -20.76 -2.12
CA GLY A 75 7.76 -20.79 -3.59
C GLY A 75 6.62 -21.52 -4.30
N LEU A 76 5.77 -22.31 -3.62
CA LEU A 76 4.68 -23.07 -4.26
C LEU A 76 3.50 -22.21 -4.70
N LEU A 77 3.15 -21.19 -3.91
CA LEU A 77 1.97 -20.35 -4.15
C LEU A 77 2.33 -18.91 -4.55
N ASN A 78 3.62 -18.60 -4.70
CA ASN A 78 4.04 -17.30 -5.21
C ASN A 78 4.49 -17.45 -6.67
N SER A 79 4.16 -16.47 -7.51
CA SER A 79 4.64 -16.36 -8.89
C SER A 79 5.53 -15.11 -9.02
N GLY A 80 6.66 -15.24 -9.72
CA GLY A 80 7.68 -14.18 -9.81
C GLY A 80 8.79 -14.33 -8.76
N SER A 81 9.46 -13.24 -8.38
CA SER A 81 10.71 -13.28 -7.60
C SER A 81 10.66 -12.40 -6.34
N GLY A 82 11.41 -12.79 -5.30
CA GLY A 82 11.56 -11.99 -4.08
C GLY A 82 10.28 -11.87 -3.22
N ASN A 83 9.21 -12.59 -3.54
CA ASN A 83 7.98 -12.55 -2.77
C ASN A 83 8.10 -13.34 -1.46
N ILE A 84 7.63 -12.73 -0.37
CA ILE A 84 7.57 -13.33 0.97
C ILE A 84 6.10 -13.48 1.38
N GLY A 85 5.70 -14.68 1.80
CA GLY A 85 4.32 -15.01 2.16
C GLY A 85 3.66 -15.94 1.13
N ILE A 86 2.35 -15.78 0.88
CA ILE A 86 1.53 -16.76 0.15
C ILE A 86 0.68 -16.07 -0.91
N GLY A 87 0.58 -16.66 -2.10
CA GLY A 87 -0.35 -16.20 -3.13
C GLY A 87 0.08 -14.93 -3.85
N ASN A 88 1.31 -14.46 -3.64
CA ASN A 88 1.79 -13.22 -4.24
C ASN A 88 2.23 -13.44 -5.69
N SER A 89 1.91 -12.50 -6.58
CA SER A 89 2.32 -12.49 -7.97
C SER A 89 3.14 -11.23 -8.30
N GLY A 90 4.26 -11.38 -9.00
CA GLY A 90 5.14 -10.28 -9.37
C GLY A 90 6.41 -10.28 -8.52
N THR A 91 6.87 -9.10 -8.08
CA THR A 91 8.20 -8.94 -7.48
C THR A 91 8.18 -8.31 -6.09
N ASN A 92 8.99 -8.84 -5.17
CA ASN A 92 9.27 -8.22 -3.87
C ASN A 92 8.02 -7.87 -3.04
N ASN A 93 6.93 -8.63 -3.17
CA ASN A 93 5.74 -8.43 -2.34
C ASN A 93 5.89 -9.17 -1.02
N ILE A 94 5.44 -8.58 0.08
CA ILE A 94 5.44 -9.17 1.42
C ILE A 94 4.00 -9.29 1.91
N GLY A 95 3.56 -10.50 2.23
CA GLY A 95 2.24 -10.77 2.81
C GLY A 95 1.42 -11.74 1.98
N LEU A 96 0.14 -11.45 1.75
CA LEU A 96 -0.80 -12.41 1.18
C LEU A 96 -1.49 -11.86 -0.07
N PHE A 97 -1.48 -12.64 -1.15
CA PHE A 97 -2.29 -12.39 -2.35
C PHE A 97 -2.08 -11.00 -2.99
N ASN A 98 -0.88 -10.42 -2.87
CA ASN A 98 -0.56 -9.16 -3.53
C ASN A 98 -0.17 -9.41 -4.99
N SER A 99 -0.40 -8.43 -5.86
CA SER A 99 -0.02 -8.47 -7.27
C SER A 99 0.78 -7.23 -7.68
N GLY A 100 1.81 -7.39 -8.50
CA GLY A 100 2.68 -6.29 -8.93
C GLY A 100 3.99 -6.26 -8.16
N SER A 101 4.46 -5.08 -7.76
CA SER A 101 5.80 -4.92 -7.18
C SER A 101 5.82 -4.15 -5.86
N GLY A 102 6.58 -4.65 -4.89
CA GLY A 102 6.93 -3.91 -3.67
C GLY A 102 5.77 -3.67 -2.71
N ASN A 103 4.68 -4.43 -2.80
CA ASN A 103 3.53 -4.25 -1.91
C ASN A 103 3.74 -5.00 -0.58
N ILE A 104 3.36 -4.37 0.53
CA ILE A 104 3.38 -4.96 1.87
C ILE A 104 1.95 -5.03 2.42
N GLY A 105 1.49 -6.23 2.73
CA GLY A 105 0.20 -6.50 3.37
C GLY A 105 -0.64 -7.51 2.59
N VAL A 106 -1.91 -7.19 2.33
CA VAL A 106 -2.87 -8.17 1.81
C VAL A 106 -3.66 -7.62 0.62
N PHE A 107 -3.80 -8.38 -0.47
CA PHE A 107 -4.60 -8.01 -1.65
C PHE A 107 -4.23 -6.68 -2.30
N ASN A 108 -3.03 -6.15 -2.07
CA ASN A 108 -2.60 -4.92 -2.73
C ASN A 108 -2.20 -5.19 -4.18
N THR A 109 -2.43 -4.23 -5.06
CA THR A 109 -2.09 -4.31 -6.48
C THR A 109 -1.35 -3.08 -6.97
N GLY A 110 -0.46 -3.25 -7.95
CA GLY A 110 0.28 -2.16 -8.60
C GLY A 110 1.77 -2.18 -8.28
N ALA A 111 2.46 -1.14 -8.74
CA ALA A 111 3.90 -0.95 -8.56
C ALA A 111 4.23 0.54 -8.37
N ASN A 112 5.32 0.82 -7.65
CA ASN A 112 5.79 2.18 -7.45
C ASN A 112 6.47 2.71 -8.71
N THR A 113 5.74 3.46 -9.52
CA THR A 113 6.26 4.16 -10.70
C THR A 113 6.68 5.60 -10.41
N LEU A 114 6.50 6.09 -9.18
CA LEU A 114 6.90 7.44 -8.78
C LEU A 114 8.38 7.46 -8.39
N VAL A 115 8.79 6.46 -7.61
CA VAL A 115 10.18 6.21 -7.22
C VAL A 115 10.49 4.73 -7.48
N PRO A 116 10.93 4.38 -8.70
CA PRO A 116 11.20 3.00 -9.06
C PRO A 116 12.23 2.35 -8.14
N GLY A 117 11.88 1.17 -7.59
CA GLY A 117 12.74 0.40 -6.68
C GLY A 117 12.30 0.47 -5.22
N ASP A 118 11.48 1.47 -4.85
CA ASP A 118 10.94 1.60 -3.50
C ASP A 118 9.69 0.75 -3.29
N LEU A 119 9.26 0.68 -2.02
CA LEU A 119 8.01 0.04 -1.64
C LEU A 119 6.82 0.74 -2.32
N ASN A 120 5.79 -0.03 -2.67
CA ASN A 120 4.59 0.48 -3.31
C ASN A 120 3.48 0.71 -2.30
N ASN A 121 2.54 -0.22 -2.14
CA ASN A 121 1.44 -0.03 -1.20
C ASN A 121 1.74 -0.69 0.14
N LEU A 122 1.30 -0.06 1.24
CA LEU A 122 1.33 -0.62 2.59
C LEU A 122 -0.09 -0.72 3.15
N GLY A 123 -0.55 -1.93 3.44
CA GLY A 123 -1.84 -2.18 4.08
C GLY A 123 -2.68 -3.22 3.35
N VAL A 124 -3.98 -2.95 3.15
CA VAL A 124 -4.92 -3.95 2.63
C VAL A 124 -5.71 -3.44 1.44
N GLY A 125 -5.73 -4.19 0.34
CA GLY A 125 -6.61 -3.95 -0.80
C GLY A 125 -6.35 -2.62 -1.52
N ASN A 126 -5.16 -2.03 -1.38
CA ASN A 126 -4.84 -0.81 -2.09
C ASN A 126 -4.49 -1.13 -3.55
N SER A 127 -4.86 -0.24 -4.47
CA SER A 127 -4.56 -0.36 -5.90
C SER A 127 -3.90 0.91 -6.43
N GLY A 128 -2.92 0.73 -7.31
CA GLY A 128 -2.14 1.83 -7.87
C GLY A 128 -0.81 2.01 -7.16
N ASN A 129 -0.44 3.25 -6.87
CA ASN A 129 0.92 3.65 -6.55
C ASN A 129 1.05 4.32 -5.18
N ALA A 130 1.95 3.83 -4.34
CA ALA A 130 2.38 4.47 -3.10
C ALA A 130 1.26 4.81 -2.09
N ASN A 131 0.25 3.94 -1.95
CA ASN A 131 -0.85 4.16 -1.00
C ASN A 131 -0.59 3.48 0.36
N ILE A 132 -1.04 4.11 1.45
CA ILE A 132 -0.99 3.58 2.82
C ILE A 132 -2.41 3.43 3.37
N GLY A 133 -2.74 2.26 3.89
CA GLY A 133 -4.00 2.00 4.61
C GLY A 133 -4.86 0.96 3.91
N PHE A 134 -6.16 1.23 3.72
CA PHE A 134 -7.14 0.22 3.34
C PHE A 134 -7.97 0.66 2.13
N GLY A 135 -7.99 -0.16 1.08
CA GLY A 135 -8.91 0.01 -0.05
C GLY A 135 -8.71 1.31 -0.83
N ASN A 136 -7.54 1.95 -0.75
CA ASN A 136 -7.28 3.16 -1.52
C ASN A 136 -7.00 2.81 -2.98
N ALA A 137 -7.43 3.68 -3.90
CA ALA A 137 -7.20 3.52 -5.34
C ALA A 137 -6.56 4.79 -5.93
N GLY A 138 -5.51 4.61 -6.74
CA GLY A 138 -4.80 5.71 -7.38
C GLY A 138 -3.43 5.92 -6.76
N VAL A 139 -3.07 7.17 -6.46
CA VAL A 139 -1.68 7.57 -6.21
C VAL A 139 -1.55 8.32 -4.88
N LEU A 140 -0.60 7.90 -4.04
CA LEU A 140 -0.20 8.61 -2.82
C LEU A 140 -1.34 8.87 -1.82
N ASN A 141 -2.34 8.00 -1.71
CA ASN A 141 -3.40 8.18 -0.73
C ASN A 141 -3.03 7.54 0.62
N THR A 142 -3.41 8.20 1.72
CA THR A 142 -3.26 7.68 3.08
C THR A 142 -4.61 7.60 3.80
N GLY A 143 -4.97 6.42 4.31
CA GLY A 143 -6.21 6.20 5.08
C GLY A 143 -7.08 5.12 4.47
N PHE A 144 -8.38 5.35 4.32
CA PHE A 144 -9.35 4.33 3.94
C PHE A 144 -10.20 4.76 2.75
N GLY A 145 -10.27 3.93 1.71
CA GLY A 145 -11.22 4.09 0.62
C GLY A 145 -11.07 5.39 -0.16
N ASN A 146 -9.89 6.01 -0.17
CA ASN A 146 -9.66 7.22 -0.95
C ASN A 146 -9.38 6.87 -2.41
N ALA A 147 -9.82 7.72 -3.34
CA ALA A 147 -9.68 7.53 -4.77
C ALA A 147 -8.99 8.72 -5.46
N SER A 148 -8.24 8.42 -6.52
CA SER A 148 -7.41 9.36 -7.29
C SER A 148 -6.12 9.76 -6.55
N ILE A 149 -5.81 11.04 -6.33
CA ILE A 149 -4.45 11.48 -6.02
C ILE A 149 -4.35 12.17 -4.66
N LEU A 150 -3.41 11.69 -3.83
CA LEU A 150 -2.87 12.41 -2.69
C LEU A 150 -3.91 12.82 -1.64
N ASN A 151 -4.88 11.97 -1.33
CA ASN A 151 -5.85 12.25 -0.29
C ASN A 151 -5.43 11.65 1.06
N THR A 152 -5.82 12.31 2.16
CA THR A 152 -5.64 11.81 3.52
C THR A 152 -6.98 11.70 4.25
N GLY A 153 -7.27 10.53 4.82
CA GLY A 153 -8.46 10.31 5.64
C GLY A 153 -9.38 9.22 5.08
N LEU A 154 -10.69 9.43 5.10
CA LEU A 154 -11.68 8.40 4.74
C LEU A 154 -12.53 8.81 3.54
N GLY A 155 -12.62 7.95 2.53
CA GLY A 155 -13.63 8.04 1.48
C GLY A 155 -13.56 9.31 0.64
N ASN A 156 -12.38 9.94 0.52
CA ASN A 156 -12.24 11.12 -0.32
C ASN A 156 -12.07 10.73 -1.79
N ALA A 157 -12.67 11.50 -2.69
CA ALA A 157 -12.58 11.30 -4.14
C ALA A 157 -12.05 12.56 -4.82
N GLY A 158 -11.06 12.41 -5.71
CA GLY A 158 -10.42 13.54 -6.38
C GLY A 158 -9.02 13.76 -5.84
N GLU A 159 -8.60 15.00 -5.71
CA GLU A 159 -7.19 15.32 -5.46
C GLU A 159 -7.01 16.15 -4.20
N LEU A 160 -5.95 15.82 -3.45
CA LEU A 160 -5.46 16.65 -2.37
C LEU A 160 -6.47 16.94 -1.26
N ASN A 161 -7.41 16.03 -0.95
CA ASN A 161 -8.36 16.24 0.13
C ASN A 161 -7.86 15.69 1.47
N THR A 162 -8.21 16.36 2.57
CA THR A 162 -7.95 15.92 3.95
C THR A 162 -9.25 15.82 4.73
N GLY A 163 -9.51 14.65 5.31
CA GLY A 163 -10.67 14.41 6.18
C GLY A 163 -11.58 13.32 5.63
N PHE A 164 -12.88 13.57 5.60
CA PHE A 164 -13.89 12.54 5.39
C PHE A 164 -14.84 12.92 4.25
N GLY A 165 -15.05 12.03 3.29
CA GLY A 165 -16.11 12.16 2.29
C GLY A 165 -15.98 13.36 1.36
N ASN A 166 -14.80 13.97 1.24
CA ASN A 166 -14.65 15.13 0.38
C ASN A 166 -14.51 14.73 -1.09
N ALA A 167 -15.11 15.50 -1.99
CA ALA A 167 -15.05 15.31 -3.42
C ALA A 167 -14.49 16.56 -4.13
N GLY A 168 -13.53 16.39 -5.03
CA GLY A 168 -12.93 17.48 -5.79
C GLY A 168 -11.49 17.76 -5.36
N PHE A 169 -11.12 19.04 -5.22
CA PHE A 169 -9.72 19.45 -5.10
C PHE A 169 -9.43 20.21 -3.80
N VAL A 170 -8.41 19.82 -3.04
CA VAL A 170 -7.87 20.59 -1.89
C VAL A 170 -8.93 20.91 -0.82
N ASN A 171 -9.84 20.01 -0.51
CA ASN A 171 -10.79 20.24 0.59
C ASN A 171 -10.25 19.74 1.93
N THR A 172 -10.53 20.47 3.01
CA THR A 172 -10.24 20.06 4.40
C THR A 172 -11.52 19.96 5.22
N GLY A 173 -11.78 18.80 5.81
CA GLY A 173 -12.88 18.57 6.73
C GLY A 173 -13.82 17.47 6.26
N PHE A 174 -15.12 17.73 6.25
CA PHE A 174 -16.16 16.71 6.09
C PHE A 174 -17.09 17.05 4.93
N ASP A 175 -17.35 16.08 4.06
CA ASP A 175 -18.39 16.10 3.04
C ASP A 175 -18.39 17.36 2.14
N ASN A 176 -17.22 17.96 1.92
CA ASN A 176 -17.12 19.11 1.04
C ASN A 176 -17.05 18.66 -0.42
N SER A 177 -17.68 19.42 -1.32
CA SER A 177 -17.63 19.20 -2.75
C SER A 177 -17.13 20.44 -3.49
N GLY A 178 -16.37 20.25 -4.55
CA GLY A 178 -15.73 21.35 -5.28
C GLY A 178 -14.30 21.58 -4.80
N ASN A 179 -13.86 22.84 -4.74
CA ASN A 179 -12.43 23.13 -4.58
C ASN A 179 -12.13 24.01 -3.37
N VAL A 180 -11.02 23.71 -2.69
CA VAL A 180 -10.42 24.55 -1.65
C VAL A 180 -11.40 24.88 -0.51
N ASN A 181 -12.30 23.98 -0.12
CA ASN A 181 -13.22 24.24 0.99
C ASN A 181 -12.63 23.78 2.33
N THR A 182 -12.88 24.54 3.41
CA THR A 182 -12.55 24.20 4.79
C THR A 182 -13.81 24.11 5.64
N GLY A 183 -14.01 22.98 6.29
CA GLY A 183 -15.09 22.77 7.25
C GLY A 183 -16.03 21.65 6.83
N ASN A 184 -17.35 21.88 6.89
CA ASN A 184 -18.35 20.81 6.76
C ASN A 184 -19.39 21.10 5.68
N GLY A 185 -19.56 20.18 4.74
CA GLY A 185 -20.68 20.17 3.80
C GLY A 185 -20.74 21.39 2.90
N ASN A 186 -19.59 22.02 2.60
CA ASN A 186 -19.56 23.15 1.67
C ASN A 186 -19.57 22.64 0.23
N SER A 187 -20.18 23.41 -0.67
CA SER A 187 -20.20 23.14 -2.11
C SER A 187 -19.73 24.37 -2.90
N GLY A 188 -18.99 24.16 -3.98
CA GLY A 188 -18.37 25.25 -4.74
C GLY A 188 -16.92 25.49 -4.33
N ASN A 189 -16.46 26.73 -4.34
CA ASN A 189 -15.03 27.03 -4.23
C ASN A 189 -14.69 27.92 -3.03
N ILE A 190 -13.58 27.61 -2.35
CA ILE A 190 -12.92 28.49 -1.37
C ILE A 190 -13.87 28.86 -0.24
N ASN A 191 -14.70 27.94 0.27
CA ASN A 191 -15.59 28.25 1.39
C ASN A 191 -14.98 27.84 2.74
N THR A 192 -15.19 28.63 3.78
CA THR A 192 -14.81 28.33 5.16
C THR A 192 -16.04 28.30 6.06
N GLY A 193 -16.23 27.20 6.79
CA GLY A 193 -17.32 27.05 7.74
C GLY A 193 -18.23 25.89 7.37
N SER A 194 -19.54 26.07 7.39
CA SER A 194 -20.48 24.97 7.20
C SER A 194 -21.61 25.27 6.23
N TRP A 195 -21.92 24.31 5.36
CA TRP A 195 -23.07 24.34 4.46
C TRP A 195 -23.15 25.57 3.57
N ASN A 196 -22.00 26.13 3.21
CA ASN A 196 -21.95 27.22 2.23
C ASN A 196 -22.04 26.65 0.81
N ALA A 197 -22.66 27.40 -0.08
CA ALA A 197 -22.69 27.14 -1.51
C ALA A 197 -22.16 28.36 -2.28
N GLY A 198 -21.53 28.12 -3.43
CA GLY A 198 -20.94 29.18 -4.25
C GLY A 198 -19.47 29.41 -3.90
N ASN A 199 -19.01 30.65 -4.04
CA ASN A 199 -17.60 30.99 -3.99
C ASN A 199 -17.25 31.93 -2.84
N VAL A 200 -16.16 31.60 -2.14
CA VAL A 200 -15.45 32.48 -1.21
C VAL A 200 -16.26 32.90 0.02
N ASN A 201 -17.07 31.98 0.57
CA ASN A 201 -17.94 32.29 1.70
C ASN A 201 -17.30 31.92 3.04
N THR A 202 -17.52 32.76 4.06
CA THR A 202 -17.05 32.51 5.43
C THR A 202 -18.22 32.53 6.40
N GLY A 203 -18.56 31.39 6.98
CA GLY A 203 -19.65 31.29 7.95
C GLY A 203 -20.52 30.07 7.71
N PHE A 204 -21.83 30.26 7.79
CA PHE A 204 -22.81 29.19 7.81
C PHE A 204 -23.94 29.45 6.83
N GLY A 205 -24.24 28.48 5.96
CA GLY A 205 -25.42 28.53 5.09
C GLY A 205 -25.41 29.67 4.06
N ILE A 206 -24.25 30.22 3.73
CA ILE A 206 -24.13 31.33 2.79
C ILE A 206 -24.19 30.77 1.37
N ILE A 207 -25.06 31.36 0.55
CA ILE A 207 -25.30 30.93 -0.85
C ILE A 207 -24.98 32.01 -1.89
N THR A 208 -24.42 33.13 -1.46
CA THR A 208 -24.08 34.29 -2.31
C THR A 208 -22.59 34.55 -2.25
N ASP A 209 -21.94 34.69 -3.40
CA ASP A 209 -20.50 34.88 -3.48
C ASP A 209 -20.05 36.20 -2.84
N SER A 210 -18.98 36.16 -2.04
CA SER A 210 -18.45 37.35 -1.37
C SER A 210 -17.60 38.24 -2.28
N GLY A 211 -17.11 37.71 -3.40
CA GLY A 211 -16.20 38.39 -4.34
C GLY A 211 -14.78 38.61 -3.81
N LEU A 212 -14.44 38.07 -2.64
CA LEU A 212 -13.07 38.08 -2.10
C LEU A 212 -12.18 37.09 -2.83
N THR A 213 -10.88 37.10 -2.54
CA THR A 213 -9.93 36.09 -3.06
C THR A 213 -9.74 34.91 -2.12
N ASN A 214 -10.09 35.08 -0.84
CA ASN A 214 -9.90 34.10 0.23
C ASN A 214 -11.11 34.09 1.16
N SER A 215 -11.41 32.95 1.76
CA SER A 215 -12.36 32.84 2.87
C SER A 215 -11.65 32.46 4.16
N GLY A 216 -12.36 32.57 5.30
CA GLY A 216 -11.80 32.30 6.61
C GLY A 216 -10.96 33.45 7.14
N PHE A 217 -10.00 33.15 8.01
CA PHE A 217 -9.31 34.18 8.79
C PHE A 217 -7.79 33.99 8.79
N GLY A 218 -7.06 35.09 8.65
CA GLY A 218 -5.59 35.12 8.77
C GLY A 218 -4.84 34.47 7.61
N ASN A 219 -5.50 34.28 6.47
CA ASN A 219 -4.92 33.65 5.28
C ASN A 219 -4.15 34.67 4.41
N THR A 220 -3.08 34.22 3.76
CA THR A 220 -2.36 34.96 2.71
C THR A 220 -2.44 34.24 1.36
N GLY A 221 -2.03 34.89 0.27
CA GLY A 221 -2.11 34.32 -1.08
C GLY A 221 -3.48 34.50 -1.73
N THR A 222 -3.80 33.67 -2.72
CA THR A 222 -5.09 33.63 -3.42
C THR A 222 -5.67 32.23 -3.41
N ASP A 223 -6.99 32.09 -3.50
CA ASP A 223 -7.68 30.79 -3.48
C ASP A 223 -7.35 30.01 -2.19
N VAL A 224 -7.43 30.70 -1.05
CA VAL A 224 -7.15 30.14 0.27
C VAL A 224 -8.39 30.19 1.16
N SER A 225 -8.72 29.06 1.77
CA SER A 225 -9.77 28.95 2.79
C SER A 225 -9.20 28.49 4.12
N GLY A 226 -10.00 28.56 5.18
CA GLY A 226 -9.66 28.07 6.50
C GLY A 226 -8.98 29.11 7.38
N PHE A 227 -7.96 28.72 8.13
CA PHE A 227 -7.40 29.55 9.19
C PHE A 227 -5.88 29.57 9.14
N PHE A 228 -5.32 30.78 9.08
CA PHE A 228 -3.89 31.03 9.19
C PHE A 228 -3.03 30.24 8.20
N ASN A 229 -3.55 30.00 7.00
CA ASN A 229 -2.79 29.40 5.91
C ASN A 229 -1.93 30.49 5.25
N THR A 230 -0.63 30.25 5.18
CA THR A 230 0.34 31.25 4.72
C THR A 230 1.26 30.73 3.60
N PRO A 231 0.72 30.39 2.41
CA PRO A 231 1.56 30.20 1.24
C PRO A 231 2.23 31.53 0.85
N THR A 232 3.49 31.49 0.44
CA THR A 232 4.28 32.67 0.07
C THR A 232 5.16 32.41 -1.15
N GLY A 233 5.50 33.49 -1.88
CA GLY A 233 6.32 33.42 -3.09
C GLY A 233 5.49 33.34 -4.38
N PRO A 234 6.09 32.89 -5.49
CA PRO A 234 5.41 32.74 -6.78
C PRO A 234 4.21 31.78 -6.69
N LEU A 235 3.07 32.17 -7.27
CA LEU A 235 1.79 31.44 -7.26
C LEU A 235 1.50 30.77 -5.89
N ALA A 236 1.35 31.62 -4.88
CA ALA A 236 0.93 31.25 -3.54
C ALA A 236 -0.59 30.97 -3.49
N VAL A 237 -1.01 29.75 -3.86
CA VAL A 237 -2.40 29.42 -4.19
C VAL A 237 -2.91 28.09 -3.64
N ASP A 238 -4.23 27.90 -3.63
CA ASP A 238 -4.91 26.62 -3.38
C ASP A 238 -4.53 26.00 -2.03
N VAL A 239 -4.93 26.64 -0.94
CA VAL A 239 -4.68 26.09 0.40
C VAL A 239 -5.95 26.09 1.23
N SER A 240 -6.26 24.96 1.85
CA SER A 240 -7.38 24.83 2.79
C SER A 240 -6.92 24.27 4.12
N GLY A 241 -7.77 24.38 5.15
CA GLY A 241 -7.53 23.83 6.46
C GLY A 241 -6.90 24.83 7.42
N PHE A 242 -5.88 24.41 8.17
CA PHE A 242 -5.37 25.18 9.30
C PHE A 242 -3.85 25.24 9.28
N PHE A 243 -3.28 26.45 9.43
CA PHE A 243 -1.85 26.66 9.68
C PHE A 243 -0.91 26.06 8.63
N ASN A 244 -1.39 25.82 7.41
CA ASN A 244 -0.55 25.29 6.35
C ASN A 244 0.31 26.41 5.77
N THR A 245 1.56 26.09 5.44
CA THR A 245 2.52 27.02 4.84
C THR A 245 3.12 26.37 3.60
N ALA A 246 3.55 27.17 2.63
CA ALA A 246 4.30 26.69 1.48
C ALA A 246 5.20 27.83 0.98
N SER A 247 6.49 27.54 0.80
CA SER A 247 7.45 28.53 0.31
C SER A 247 8.66 27.89 -0.37
N GLY A 248 9.42 28.68 -1.14
CA GLY A 248 10.68 28.27 -1.76
C GLY A 248 10.57 27.62 -3.14
N GLY A 249 9.36 27.31 -3.61
CA GLY A 249 9.10 26.89 -4.98
C GLY A 249 9.27 28.04 -5.96
N THR A 250 9.91 27.79 -7.10
CA THR A 250 10.14 28.82 -8.13
C THR A 250 8.90 29.11 -8.98
N VAL A 251 7.93 28.20 -9.01
CA VAL A 251 6.71 28.34 -9.82
C VAL A 251 5.44 28.33 -8.97
N ILE A 252 5.23 27.31 -8.13
CA ILE A 252 4.00 27.17 -7.31
C ILE A 252 4.34 26.89 -5.85
N ASN A 253 3.63 27.56 -4.94
CA ASN A 253 3.73 27.41 -3.50
C ASN A 253 2.33 27.22 -2.91
N GLY A 254 1.89 25.98 -2.66
CA GLY A 254 0.56 25.72 -2.12
C GLY A 254 0.00 24.36 -2.51
N GLN A 255 -1.24 24.30 -3.00
CA GLN A 255 -1.96 23.05 -3.29
C GLN A 255 -1.92 22.11 -2.08
N THR A 256 -2.37 22.60 -0.93
CA THR A 256 -2.20 21.91 0.36
C THR A 256 -3.50 21.94 1.16
N SER A 257 -3.89 20.79 1.70
CA SER A 257 -5.03 20.67 2.61
C SER A 257 -4.61 20.05 3.94
N GLY A 258 -5.46 20.18 4.95
CA GLY A 258 -5.24 19.59 6.26
C GLY A 258 -4.71 20.59 7.28
N ILE A 259 -3.79 20.14 8.14
CA ILE A 259 -3.39 20.90 9.33
C ILE A 259 -1.88 20.95 9.45
N GLY A 260 -1.33 22.15 9.54
CA GLY A 260 0.07 22.40 9.91
C GLY A 260 1.08 21.82 8.93
N ASN A 261 0.70 21.61 7.67
CA ASN A 261 1.63 21.13 6.66
C ASN A 261 2.57 22.26 6.23
N ILE A 262 3.83 21.92 5.99
CA ILE A 262 4.91 22.83 5.62
C ILE A 262 5.44 22.42 4.24
N GLY A 263 4.97 23.11 3.21
CA GLY A 263 5.48 23.02 1.86
C GLY A 263 6.91 23.56 1.78
N VAL A 264 7.83 22.70 1.36
CA VAL A 264 9.18 23.08 0.91
C VAL A 264 9.54 22.27 -0.34
N PRO A 265 10.40 22.79 -1.24
CA PRO A 265 10.82 22.06 -2.43
C PRO A 265 11.32 20.66 -2.12
N GLY A 266 10.85 19.70 -2.91
CA GLY A 266 11.13 18.28 -2.72
C GLY A 266 11.94 17.67 -3.87
N THR A 267 12.27 16.38 -3.73
CA THR A 267 13.03 15.64 -4.74
C THR A 267 12.21 15.33 -6.01
N LEU A 268 10.92 15.05 -5.87
CA LEU A 268 10.05 14.65 -6.99
C LEU A 268 9.82 15.76 -8.03
N PHE A 269 9.71 17.00 -7.56
CA PHE A 269 9.43 18.17 -8.42
C PHE A 269 10.58 19.20 -8.41
N GLY A 270 11.70 18.88 -7.77
CA GLY A 270 12.83 19.79 -7.62
C GLY A 270 12.43 21.12 -6.98
N SER A 271 13.11 22.19 -7.41
CA SER A 271 12.83 23.57 -6.95
C SER A 271 11.55 24.18 -7.52
N VAL A 272 10.84 23.49 -8.42
CA VAL A 272 9.69 24.06 -9.16
C VAL A 272 8.48 24.26 -8.25
N ARG A 273 8.23 23.32 -7.35
CA ARG A 273 7.02 23.26 -6.52
C ARG A 273 7.35 23.13 -5.05
N SER A 274 6.50 23.75 -4.23
CA SER A 274 6.48 23.63 -2.79
C SER A 274 5.04 23.42 -2.33
N GLY A 275 4.78 22.39 -1.51
CA GLY A 275 3.41 22.02 -1.10
C GLY A 275 2.94 20.72 -1.74
N LEU A 276 1.75 20.63 -2.33
CA LEU A 276 1.16 19.32 -2.71
C LEU A 276 1.12 18.39 -1.49
N ASN A 277 0.52 18.83 -0.40
CA ASN A 277 0.48 18.06 0.84
C ASN A 277 -0.94 17.90 1.34
N THR A 278 -1.23 16.75 1.95
CA THR A 278 -2.50 16.50 2.66
C THR A 278 -2.26 15.85 4.00
N GLY A 279 -3.21 16.00 4.91
CA GLY A 279 -3.16 15.39 6.22
C GLY A 279 -2.60 16.34 7.28
N LEU A 280 -1.74 15.83 8.15
CA LEU A 280 -1.40 16.51 9.40
C LEU A 280 0.11 16.55 9.62
N PHE A 281 0.64 17.77 9.77
CA PHE A 281 2.02 18.08 10.09
C PHE A 281 3.05 17.40 9.18
N ASN A 282 2.79 17.37 7.88
CA ASN A 282 3.78 16.95 6.90
C ASN A 282 4.70 18.12 6.53
N MET A 283 5.96 17.82 6.20
CA MET A 283 6.95 18.77 5.73
C MET A 283 7.63 18.24 4.47
N GLY A 284 7.48 18.96 3.36
CA GLY A 284 8.05 18.57 2.07
C GLY A 284 7.13 18.90 0.90
N THR A 285 7.22 18.09 -0.16
CA THR A 285 6.34 18.18 -1.32
C THR A 285 5.81 16.82 -1.73
N ALA A 286 4.54 16.73 -2.13
CA ALA A 286 3.86 15.51 -2.56
C ALA A 286 3.70 14.46 -1.44
N ILE A 287 3.24 14.91 -0.26
CA ILE A 287 3.13 14.08 0.94
C ILE A 287 1.68 14.03 1.42
N SER A 288 1.12 12.83 1.54
CA SER A 288 -0.12 12.58 2.28
C SER A 288 0.16 11.91 3.61
N GLY A 289 -0.81 11.93 4.50
CA GLY A 289 -0.77 11.22 5.77
C GLY A 289 -0.40 12.10 6.94
N LEU A 290 0.37 11.56 7.88
CA LEU A 290 0.65 12.18 9.16
C LEU A 290 2.16 12.14 9.42
N PHE A 291 2.75 13.26 9.82
CA PHE A 291 4.15 13.35 10.23
C PHE A 291 5.14 12.75 9.22
N ASN A 292 4.91 12.98 7.92
CA ASN A 292 5.73 12.44 6.83
C ASN A 292 5.79 10.92 6.75
N LEU A 293 4.81 10.18 7.32
CA LEU A 293 4.81 8.71 7.31
C LEU A 293 4.99 8.12 5.90
N ARG A 294 4.53 8.83 4.86
CA ARG A 294 4.71 8.45 3.46
C ARG A 294 6.18 8.30 3.03
N GLN A 295 7.14 8.92 3.70
CA GLN A 295 8.58 8.70 3.45
C GLN A 295 9.02 7.23 3.63
N LEU A 296 8.20 6.38 4.26
CA LEU A 296 8.44 4.93 4.31
C LEU A 296 8.29 4.23 2.95
N LEU A 297 7.68 4.87 1.96
CA LEU A 297 7.46 4.34 0.61
C LEU A 297 8.29 5.06 -0.47
N GLY A 298 9.23 5.92 -0.05
CA GLY A 298 10.05 6.78 -0.92
C GLY A 298 10.11 8.22 -0.44
#